data_AF-A0A832FFU0-F1
#
_entry.id   AF-A0A832FFU0-F1
#
_cell.length_a   1.000
_cell.length_b   1.000
_cell.length_c   1.000
_cell.angle_alpha   90.00
_cell.angle_beta   90.00
_cell.angle_gamma   90.00
#
_symmetry.space_group_name_H-M   'P 1'
#
loop_
_entity.id
_entity.type
_entity.pdbx_description
1 polymer ?
#
loop_
_entity_poly.entity_id
_entity_poly.type
_entity_poly.pdbx_seq_one_letter_code
_entity_poly.pdbx_strand_id
1 'polypeptide(L)'
;CIELGGVPVATAVSLKTKKPMVIFRKEQKSYGLGGDMIGEIRESERVAVVEDVITTGKSALSVAERVEKKGGKVVVVVAVVDREESELKFESVLRLSDLIKAKDLLDSTKS
;
A
#
# COMPACT_ATOMS: atom_id res chain seq x y z
N CYS A 1 2.05 -2.83 3.91
CA CYS A 1 2.13 -1.39 3.57
C CYS A 1 3.49 -0.87 3.99
N ILE A 2 3.92 0.27 3.43
CA ILE A 2 4.94 1.12 4.04
C ILE A 2 4.27 2.14 4.96
N GLU A 3 4.97 2.58 6.00
CA GLU A 3 4.51 3.70 6.82
C GLU A 3 4.56 5.04 6.05
N LEU A 4 3.71 6.04 6.33
CA LEU A 4 2.63 6.07 7.32
C LEU A 4 1.23 5.97 6.67
N GLY A 5 1.08 6.50 5.45
CA GLY A 5 -0.21 6.70 4.79
C GLY A 5 -1.02 5.42 4.56
N GLY A 6 -0.36 4.32 4.17
CA GLY A 6 -1.01 3.03 3.96
C GLY A 6 -1.44 2.31 5.25
N VAL A 7 -0.99 2.75 6.44
CA VAL A 7 -1.22 2.02 7.70
C VAL A 7 -2.70 1.97 8.09
N PRO A 8 -3.49 3.07 8.10
CA PRO A 8 -4.91 3.02 8.41
C PRO A 8 -5.70 2.11 7.45
N VAL A 9 -5.39 2.16 6.16
CA VAL A 9 -6.05 1.32 5.14
C VAL A 9 -5.72 -0.15 5.37
N ALA A 10 -4.44 -0.50 5.54
CA ALA A 10 -4.01 -1.87 5.82
C ALA A 10 -4.61 -2.39 7.14
N THR A 11 -4.76 -1.53 8.15
CA THR A 11 -5.40 -1.85 9.44
C THR A 11 -6.88 -2.17 9.24
N ALA A 12 -7.61 -1.33 8.48
CA ALA A 12 -9.01 -1.58 8.17
C ALA A 12 -9.21 -2.90 7.41
N VAL A 13 -8.36 -3.18 6.42
CA VAL A 13 -8.38 -4.46 5.66
C VAL A 13 -8.09 -5.64 6.58
N SER A 14 -7.07 -5.54 7.44
CA SER A 14 -6.73 -6.58 8.42
C SER A 14 -7.90 -6.89 9.35
N LEU A 15 -8.50 -5.86 9.95
CA LEU A 15 -9.66 -6.01 10.84
C LEU A 15 -10.86 -6.63 10.12
N LYS A 16 -11.16 -6.20 8.90
CA LYS A 16 -12.29 -6.71 8.11
C LYS A 16 -12.10 -8.17 7.70
N THR A 17 -10.88 -8.53 7.31
CA THR A 17 -10.54 -9.87 6.80
C THR A 17 -10.10 -10.84 7.88
N LYS A 18 -9.87 -10.36 9.11
CA LYS A 18 -9.28 -11.10 10.23
C LYS A 18 -7.93 -11.73 9.87
N LYS A 19 -7.16 -11.08 8.99
CA LYS A 19 -5.82 -11.51 8.59
C LYS A 19 -4.76 -10.68 9.30
N PRO A 20 -3.60 -11.26 9.65
CA PRO A 20 -2.49 -10.49 10.19
C PRO A 20 -2.02 -9.44 9.18
N MET A 21 -1.38 -8.39 9.68
CA MET A 21 -0.76 -7.35 8.85
C MET A 21 0.68 -7.11 9.27
N VAL A 22 1.47 -6.63 8.32
CA VAL A 22 2.86 -6.23 8.51
C VAL A 22 3.03 -4.79 8.04
N ILE A 23 3.72 -4.00 8.85
CA ILE A 23 4.05 -2.60 8.55
C ILE A 23 5.54 -2.52 8.33
N PHE A 24 5.96 -2.08 7.13
CA PHE A 24 7.36 -1.77 6.86
C PHE A 24 7.68 -0.32 7.22
N ARG A 25 8.86 -0.14 7.81
CA ARG A 25 9.42 1.17 8.11
C ARG A 25 10.10 1.76 6.88
N LYS A 26 10.04 3.09 6.72
CA LYS A 26 10.74 3.79 5.63
C LYS A 26 12.25 3.70 5.81
N GLU A 27 12.72 3.82 7.04
CA GLU A 27 14.13 3.75 7.41
C GLU A 27 14.35 2.65 8.45
N GLN A 28 15.50 1.97 8.36
CA GLN A 28 15.94 1.08 9.43
C GLN A 28 16.38 1.91 10.63
N LYS A 29 15.72 1.72 11.77
CA LYS A 29 16.18 2.29 13.04
C LYS A 29 17.22 1.37 13.67
N SER A 30 18.35 1.94 14.07
CA SER A 30 19.47 1.25 14.70
C SER A 30 19.31 1.04 16.23
N TYR A 31 18.25 1.57 16.85
CA TYR A 31 18.04 1.52 18.31
C TYR A 31 16.64 0.98 18.67
N GLY A 32 16.55 0.10 19.68
CA GLY A 32 15.31 -0.58 20.12
C GLY A 32 15.18 -2.04 19.66
N LEU A 33 13.95 -2.59 19.59
CA LEU A 33 13.65 -3.80 18.81
C LEU A 33 13.99 -3.50 17.34
N GLY A 34 15.23 -3.81 16.96
CA GLY A 34 15.79 -3.51 15.66
C GLY A 34 15.00 -4.12 14.52
N GLY A 35 15.15 -3.55 13.32
CA GLY A 35 14.56 -4.10 12.10
C GLY A 35 13.74 -3.09 11.30
N ASP A 36 13.32 -3.56 10.13
CA ASP A 36 12.65 -2.80 9.09
C ASP A 36 11.13 -2.99 9.06
N MET A 37 10.57 -3.77 9.98
CA MET A 37 9.13 -4.07 10.01
C MET A 37 8.57 -4.32 11.42
N ILE A 38 7.25 -4.22 11.54
CA ILE A 38 6.44 -4.66 12.69
C ILE A 38 5.48 -5.73 12.20
N GLY A 39 5.47 -6.89 12.86
CA GLY A 39 4.71 -8.08 12.45
C GLY A 39 5.65 -9.25 12.08
N GLU A 40 5.09 -10.30 11.51
CA GLU A 40 5.80 -11.51 11.09
C GLU A 40 5.37 -11.87 9.66
N ILE A 41 6.31 -12.39 8.86
CA ILE A 41 6.04 -13.01 7.56
C ILE A 41 6.60 -14.43 7.65
N ARG A 42 5.77 -15.42 7.33
CA ARG A 42 6.18 -16.82 7.30
C ARG A 42 6.59 -17.25 5.89
N GLU A 43 7.41 -18.30 5.82
CA GLU A 43 7.84 -18.89 4.56
C GLU A 43 6.64 -19.29 3.69
N SER A 44 6.70 -18.93 2.41
CA SER A 44 5.64 -19.14 1.41
C SER A 44 4.28 -18.49 1.73
N GLU A 45 4.20 -17.59 2.73
CA GLU A 45 2.97 -16.86 3.06
C GLU A 45 2.56 -15.91 1.92
N ARG A 46 1.27 -15.92 1.57
CA ARG A 46 0.72 -15.06 0.51
C ARG A 46 0.39 -13.69 1.09
N VAL A 47 1.07 -12.65 0.62
CA VAL A 47 0.98 -11.29 1.13
C VAL A 47 0.37 -10.36 0.08
N ALA A 48 -0.61 -9.56 0.49
CA ALA A 48 -1.11 -8.44 -0.29
C ALA A 48 -0.42 -7.15 0.19
N VAL A 49 0.13 -6.37 -0.73
CA VAL A 49 0.65 -5.03 -0.43
C VAL A 49 -0.51 -4.04 -0.56
N VAL A 50 -0.78 -3.29 0.50
CA VAL A 50 -1.85 -2.29 0.56
C VAL A 50 -1.22 -0.92 0.77
N GLU A 51 -1.57 0.05 -0.07
CA GLU A 51 -1.14 1.45 0.02
C GLU A 51 -2.35 2.40 -0.03
N ASP A 52 -2.18 3.62 0.47
CA ASP A 52 -3.17 4.68 0.32
C ASP A 52 -3.11 5.27 -1.09
N VAL A 53 -1.92 5.70 -1.53
CA VAL A 53 -1.71 6.32 -2.84
C VAL A 53 -0.47 5.75 -3.51
N ILE A 54 -0.58 5.39 -4.78
CA ILE A 54 0.58 5.05 -5.62
C ILE A 54 0.82 6.16 -6.63
N THR A 55 2.00 6.79 -6.54
CA THR A 55 2.58 7.70 -7.55
C THR A 55 3.44 6.91 -8.53
N THR A 56 4.74 6.81 -8.26
CA THR A 56 5.70 6.06 -9.09
C THR A 56 5.69 4.56 -8.81
N GLY A 57 5.11 4.12 -7.69
CA GLY A 57 5.10 2.72 -7.25
C GLY A 57 6.37 2.26 -6.51
N LYS A 58 7.41 3.10 -6.39
CA LYS A 58 8.68 2.75 -5.74
C LYS A 58 8.52 2.22 -4.32
N SER A 59 7.62 2.79 -3.53
CA SER A 59 7.37 2.35 -2.16
C SER A 59 6.72 0.96 -2.11
N ALA A 60 5.72 0.70 -2.95
CA ALA A 60 5.07 -0.59 -3.04
C ALA A 60 6.04 -1.68 -3.54
N LEU A 61 6.89 -1.37 -4.52
CA LEU A 61 7.97 -2.24 -4.99
C LEU A 61 8.97 -2.56 -3.87
N SER A 62 9.41 -1.55 -3.12
CA SER A 62 10.33 -1.76 -2.00
C SER A 62 9.72 -2.68 -0.93
N VAL A 63 8.42 -2.55 -0.65
CA VAL A 63 7.73 -3.48 0.26
C VAL A 63 7.69 -4.88 -0.33
N ALA A 64 7.36 -5.01 -1.62
CA ALA A 64 7.26 -6.31 -2.27
C ALA A 64 8.60 -7.07 -2.23
N GLU A 65 9.70 -6.41 -2.57
CA GLU A 65 11.04 -6.99 -2.48
C GLU A 65 11.40 -7.42 -1.05
N ARG A 66 11.02 -6.63 -0.04
CA ARG A 66 11.30 -6.97 1.36
C ARG A 66 10.44 -8.14 1.86
N VAL A 67 9.21 -8.28 1.36
CA VAL A 67 8.38 -9.46 1.62
C VAL A 67 9.02 -10.71 1.03
N GLU A 68 9.46 -10.66 -0.24
CA GLU A 68 10.10 -11.78 -0.92
C GLU A 68 11.42 -12.19 -0.27
N LYS A 69 12.25 -11.22 0.14
CA LYS A 69 13.49 -11.47 0.91
C LYS A 69 13.25 -12.19 2.24
N LYS A 70 12.03 -12.13 2.79
CA LYS A 70 11.64 -12.82 4.03
C LYS A 70 10.88 -14.14 3.76
N GLY A 71 10.89 -14.63 2.51
CA GLY A 71 10.23 -15.89 2.13
C GLY A 71 8.74 -15.77 1.81
N GLY A 72 8.16 -14.56 1.93
CA GLY A 72 6.77 -14.31 1.55
C GLY A 72 6.59 -14.25 0.03
N LYS A 73 5.34 -14.36 -0.42
CA LYS A 73 4.95 -14.25 -1.83
C LYS A 73 3.95 -13.11 -2.00
N VAL A 74 4.34 -12.07 -2.72
CA VAL A 74 3.43 -10.97 -3.03
C VAL A 74 2.46 -11.43 -4.11
N VAL A 75 1.16 -11.43 -3.79
CA VAL A 75 0.12 -11.90 -4.72
C VAL A 75 -0.64 -10.77 -5.40
N VAL A 76 -0.62 -9.58 -4.81
CA VAL A 76 -1.27 -8.39 -5.36
C VAL A 76 -0.71 -7.15 -4.67
N VAL A 77 -0.64 -6.05 -5.42
CA VAL A 77 -0.48 -4.70 -4.88
C VAL A 77 -1.82 -3.99 -5.08
N VAL A 78 -2.31 -3.32 -4.03
CA VAL A 78 -3.57 -2.58 -4.03
C VAL A 78 -3.35 -1.17 -3.50
N ALA A 79 -3.91 -0.16 -4.15
CA ALA A 79 -3.94 1.21 -3.68
C ALA A 79 -5.38 1.74 -3.56
N VAL A 80 -5.61 2.74 -2.71
CA VAL A 80 -6.88 3.47 -2.75
C VAL A 80 -6.91 4.38 -3.96
N VAL A 81 -5.85 5.15 -4.19
CA VAL A 81 -5.74 6.09 -5.32
C VAL A 81 -4.53 5.79 -6.19
N ASP A 82 -4.77 5.61 -7.48
CA ASP A 82 -3.75 5.64 -8.52
C ASP A 82 -3.57 7.07 -9.05
N ARG A 83 -2.33 7.57 -8.98
CA ARG A 83 -1.95 8.90 -9.52
C ARG A 83 -1.64 8.88 -11.02
N GLU A 84 -1.66 7.71 -11.65
CA GLU A 84 -1.41 7.52 -13.08
C GLU A 84 0.04 7.93 -13.46
N GLU A 85 0.97 7.67 -12.55
CA GLU A 85 2.41 7.99 -12.67
C GLU A 85 3.32 6.75 -12.57
N SER A 86 2.75 5.54 -12.55
CA SER A 86 3.48 4.27 -12.40
C SER A 86 3.22 3.33 -13.57
N GLU A 87 4.25 2.59 -13.96
CA GLU A 87 4.15 1.43 -14.86
C GLU A 87 3.91 0.10 -14.09
N LEU A 88 3.82 0.16 -12.76
CA LEU A 88 3.52 -1.01 -11.93
C LEU A 88 2.14 -1.55 -12.28
N LYS A 89 1.98 -2.87 -12.35
CA LYS A 89 0.66 -3.51 -12.35
C LYS A 89 0.15 -3.65 -10.93
N PHE A 90 -0.96 -2.99 -10.62
CA PHE A 90 -1.64 -3.04 -9.32
C PHE A 90 -3.13 -2.75 -9.49
N GLU A 91 -3.90 -3.06 -8.45
CA GLU A 91 -5.33 -2.74 -8.39
C GLU A 91 -5.52 -1.40 -7.67
N SER A 92 -6.42 -0.56 -8.16
CA SER A 92 -6.76 0.71 -7.49
C SER A 92 -8.28 0.86 -7.34
N VAL A 93 -8.70 1.51 -6.25
CA VAL A 93 -10.13 1.82 -6.04
C VAL A 93 -10.55 3.01 -6.89
N LEU A 94 -9.68 4.01 -7.00
CA LEU A 94 -9.90 5.26 -7.73
C LEU A 94 -8.66 5.63 -8.53
N ARG A 95 -8.86 6.28 -9.68
CA ARG A 95 -7.81 7.03 -10.37
C ARG A 95 -7.96 8.52 -10.08
N LEU A 96 -6.84 9.24 -10.09
CA LEU A 96 -6.84 10.69 -9.91
C LEU A 96 -7.71 11.38 -10.96
N SER A 97 -7.64 10.95 -12.23
CA SER A 97 -8.47 11.51 -13.29
C SER A 97 -9.98 11.38 -13.02
N ASP A 98 -10.41 10.30 -12.37
CA ASP A 98 -11.82 10.11 -11.99
C ASP A 98 -12.24 11.10 -10.88
N LEU A 99 -11.36 11.40 -9.93
CA LEU A 99 -11.58 12.40 -8.87
C LEU A 99 -11.66 13.83 -9.42
N ILE A 100 -10.80 14.18 -10.37
CA ILE A 100 -10.80 15.52 -10.99
C ILE A 100 -12.08 15.73 -11.79
N LYS A 101 -12.49 14.75 -12.62
CA LYS A 101 -13.75 14.83 -13.37
C LYS A 101 -14.97 14.99 -12.47
N ALA A 102 -15.02 14.25 -11.35
CA ALA A 102 -16.10 14.39 -10.39
C ALA A 102 -16.17 15.80 -9.80
N LYS A 103 -15.01 16.43 -9.54
CA LYS A 103 -14.93 17.81 -9.07
C LYS A 103 -15.45 18.78 -10.13
N ASP A 104 -15.01 18.66 -11.38
CA ASP A 104 -15.43 19.55 -12.47
C ASP A 104 -16.95 19.49 -12.69
N LEU A 105 -17.56 18.30 -12.59
CA LEU A 105 -19.01 18.12 -12.65
C LEU A 105 -19.74 18.83 -11.50
N LEU A 106 -19.25 18.68 -10.26
CA LEU A 106 -19.85 19.34 -9.10
C LEU A 106 -19.73 20.86 -9.16
N ASP A 107 -18.63 21.38 -9.70
CA ASP A 107 -18.43 22.82 -9.88
C ASP A 107 -19.33 23.38 -10.99
N SER A 108 -19.62 22.60 -12.05
CA SER A 108 -20.55 23.00 -13.11
C SER A 108 -22.02 23.11 -12.67
N THR A 109 -22.42 22.40 -11.60
CA THR A 109 -23.77 22.46 -11.04
C THR A 109 -24.01 23.63 -10.06
N LYS A 110 -22.98 24.43 -9.77
CA LYS A 110 -23.08 25.60 -8.87
C LYS A 110 -23.27 26.93 -9.62
N SER A 111 -23.48 26.91 -10.94
CA SER A 111 -23.80 28.07 -11.77
C SER A 111 -25.26 28.10 -12.20
#